data_AF-A0A3A9C6E9-F1
#
_entry.id   AF-A0A3A9C6E9-F1
#
_cell.length_a   1.000
_cell.length_b   1.000
_cell.length_c   1.000
_cell.angle_alpha   90.00
_cell.angle_beta   90.00
_cell.angle_gamma   90.00
#
_symmetry.space_group_name_H-M   'P 1'
#
loop_
_entity.id
_entity.type
_entity.pdbx_description
1 polymer ?
#
loop_
_entity_poly.entity_id
_entity_poly.type
_entity_poly.pdbx_seq_one_letter_code
_entity_poly.pdbx_strand_id
1 'polypeptide(L)'
;MYDFEMEYRRIFETPLEEIKEDIFFRADNFKNETWYGDLQMYLAIGVCKPEKDCVPDLQKALKVLGCPTQTREIDGELFVIPQRERQKQTPPRHKQEMER
;
A
#
# COMPACT_ATOMS: atom_id res chain seq x y z
N MET A 1 -3.53 -26.91 4.06
CA MET A 1 -3.78 -25.79 4.99
C MET A 1 -3.06 -24.57 4.45
N TYR A 2 -3.70 -23.41 4.49
CA TYR A 2 -3.03 -22.15 4.17
C TYR A 2 -2.07 -21.81 5.32
N ASP A 3 -0.79 -21.67 5.03
CA ASP A 3 0.23 -21.33 6.01
C ASP A 3 0.45 -19.81 5.99
N PHE A 4 -0.29 -19.14 6.87
CA PHE A 4 -0.25 -17.69 6.99
C PHE A 4 1.14 -17.18 7.40
N GLU A 5 1.88 -17.90 8.24
CA GLU A 5 3.21 -17.46 8.68
C GLU A 5 4.23 -17.47 7.53
N MET A 6 4.14 -18.47 6.65
CA MET A 6 4.99 -18.55 5.47
C MET A 6 4.71 -17.40 4.50
N GLU A 7 3.44 -17.13 4.19
CA GLU A 7 3.07 -16.00 3.31
C GLU A 7 3.44 -14.65 3.92
N TYR A 8 3.24 -14.50 5.23
CA TYR A 8 3.66 -13.33 5.98
C TYR A 8 5.16 -13.05 5.81
N ARG A 9 6.01 -14.06 6.04
CA ARG A 9 7.47 -13.93 5.90
C ARG A 9 7.88 -13.62 4.46
N ARG A 10 7.24 -14.25 3.49
CA ARG A 10 7.50 -14.01 2.06
C ARG A 10 7.35 -12.55 1.67
N ILE A 11 6.35 -11.85 2.21
CA ILE A 11 6.15 -10.41 1.93
C ILE A 11 7.41 -9.62 2.31
N PHE A 12 7.98 -9.88 3.49
CA PHE A 12 9.16 -9.15 3.97
C PHE A 12 10.46 -9.59 3.32
N GLU A 13 10.54 -10.83 2.83
CA GLU A 13 11.68 -11.31 2.03
C GLU A 13 11.64 -10.79 0.58
N THR A 14 10.46 -10.47 0.06
CA THR A 14 10.27 -9.99 -1.31
C THR A 14 10.68 -8.51 -1.42
N PRO A 15 11.45 -8.13 -2.45
CA PRO A 15 11.71 -6.72 -2.77
C PRO A 15 10.41 -5.93 -3.01
N LEU A 16 10.37 -4.66 -2.61
CA LEU A 16 9.16 -3.83 -2.68
C LEU A 16 8.56 -3.77 -4.11
N GLU A 17 9.43 -3.75 -5.12
CA GLU A 17 9.07 -3.66 -6.54
C GLU A 17 8.39 -4.94 -7.06
N GLU A 18 8.67 -6.08 -6.45
CA GLU A 18 8.18 -7.39 -6.87
C GLU A 18 6.89 -7.80 -6.15
N ILE A 19 6.56 -7.14 -5.03
CA ILE A 19 5.32 -7.38 -4.29
C ILE A 19 4.12 -6.98 -5.16
N LYS A 20 3.20 -7.93 -5.30
CA LYS A 20 1.90 -7.74 -5.94
C LYS A 20 0.81 -7.61 -4.88
N GLU A 21 -0.26 -6.94 -5.26
CA GLU A 21 -1.48 -6.90 -4.47
C GLU A 21 -2.02 -8.32 -4.28
N ASP A 22 -2.39 -8.65 -3.04
CA ASP A 22 -3.15 -9.84 -2.69
C ASP A 22 -4.52 -9.43 -2.14
N ILE A 23 -5.55 -9.70 -2.94
CA ILE A 23 -6.95 -9.37 -2.64
C ILE A 23 -7.51 -10.10 -1.41
N PHE A 24 -6.85 -11.17 -0.95
CA PHE A 24 -7.21 -11.90 0.26
C PHE A 24 -6.45 -11.41 1.49
N PHE A 25 -5.39 -10.63 1.29
CA PHE A 25 -4.63 -10.05 2.40
C PHE A 25 -5.43 -8.92 3.04
N ARG A 26 -5.38 -8.86 4.38
CA ARG A 26 -6.17 -7.92 5.17
C ARG A 26 -5.25 -7.16 6.11
N ALA A 27 -5.59 -5.91 6.41
CA ALA A 27 -4.75 -5.09 7.27
C ALA A 27 -4.54 -5.70 8.67
N ASP A 28 -5.56 -6.36 9.24
CA ASP A 28 -5.51 -7.01 10.55
C ASP A 28 -4.53 -8.20 10.63
N ASN A 29 -4.01 -8.68 9.50
CA ASN A 29 -2.89 -9.59 9.45
C ASN A 29 -1.62 -9.00 10.10
N PHE A 30 -1.48 -7.67 10.11
CA PHE A 30 -0.37 -6.93 10.70
C PHE A 30 -0.67 -6.39 12.12
N LYS A 31 -1.77 -6.81 12.77
CA LYS A 31 -2.24 -6.21 14.03
C LYS A 31 -1.23 -6.25 15.20
N ASN A 32 -0.25 -7.14 15.13
CA ASN A 32 0.78 -7.31 16.16
C ASN A 32 2.06 -6.51 15.85
N GLU A 33 2.13 -5.87 14.69
CA GLU A 33 3.29 -5.06 14.30
C GLU A 33 3.28 -3.71 15.00
N THR A 34 4.46 -3.24 15.37
CA THR A 34 4.61 -1.96 16.10
C THR A 34 4.14 -0.76 15.27
N TRP A 35 4.27 -0.85 13.95
CA TRP A 35 3.84 0.17 12.97
C TRP A 35 2.39 0.00 12.51
N TYR A 36 1.62 -0.92 13.11
CA TYR A 36 0.21 -1.15 12.71
C TYR A 36 -0.66 0.11 12.81
N GLY A 37 -0.39 0.98 13.79
CA GLY A 37 -1.07 2.28 13.90
C GLY A 37 -0.84 3.19 12.69
N ASP A 38 0.38 3.20 12.14
CA ASP A 38 0.71 3.97 10.94
C ASP A 38 0.05 3.40 9.69
N LEU A 39 -0.04 2.07 9.61
CA LEU A 39 -0.82 1.39 8.55
C LEU A 39 -2.28 1.82 8.60
N GLN A 40 -2.90 1.78 9.78
CA GLN A 40 -4.29 2.21 9.95
C GLN A 40 -4.48 3.70 9.59
N MET A 41 -3.53 4.55 10.01
CA MET A 41 -3.55 5.98 9.66
C MET A 41 -3.50 6.17 8.15
N TYR A 42 -2.57 5.50 7.46
CA TYR A 42 -2.45 5.60 6.01
C TYR A 42 -3.72 5.14 5.30
N LEU A 43 -4.29 3.99 5.68
CA LEU A 43 -5.53 3.48 5.07
C LEU A 43 -6.73 4.41 5.30
N ALA A 44 -6.73 5.20 6.38
CA ALA A 44 -7.79 6.15 6.69
C ALA A 44 -7.67 7.48 5.94
N ILE A 45 -6.47 8.06 5.84
CA ILE A 45 -6.26 9.44 5.33
C ILE A 45 -5.27 9.55 4.16
N GLY A 46 -4.63 8.46 3.76
CA GLY A 46 -3.68 8.40 2.65
C GLY A 46 -2.27 8.91 2.94
N VAL A 47 -1.93 9.18 4.20
CA VAL A 47 -0.60 9.63 4.63
C VAL A 47 -0.32 9.21 6.08
N CYS A 48 0.93 8.91 6.40
CA CYS A 48 1.40 8.71 7.77
C CYS A 48 2.86 9.14 7.93
N LYS A 49 3.29 9.25 9.19
CA LYS A 49 4.65 9.64 9.58
C LYS A 49 5.25 8.54 10.49
N PRO A 50 5.62 7.39 9.92
CA PRO A 50 6.16 6.28 10.70
C PRO A 50 7.60 6.56 11.16
N GLU A 51 8.09 5.76 12.09
CA GLU A 51 9.52 5.70 12.40
C GLU A 51 10.33 5.25 11.18
N LYS A 52 11.54 5.81 11.00
CA LYS A 52 12.37 5.57 9.80
C LYS A 52 12.65 4.08 9.56
N ASP A 53 12.87 3.33 10.63
CA ASP A 53 13.18 1.90 10.55
C ASP A 53 11.98 1.05 10.13
N CYS A 54 10.75 1.54 10.38
CA CYS A 54 9.51 0.85 10.02
C CYS A 54 9.04 1.14 8.59
N VAL A 55 9.59 2.16 7.92
CA VAL A 55 9.16 2.58 6.58
C VAL A 55 9.20 1.43 5.57
N PRO A 56 10.28 0.64 5.43
CA PRO A 56 10.34 -0.42 4.44
C PRO A 56 9.23 -1.45 4.61
N ASP A 57 9.00 -1.88 5.86
CA ASP A 57 7.99 -2.88 6.21
C ASP A 57 6.58 -2.34 5.96
N LEU A 58 6.33 -1.08 6.35
CA LEU A 58 5.07 -0.41 6.08
C LEU A 58 4.79 -0.26 4.59
N GLN A 59 5.81 0.08 3.78
CA GLN A 59 5.65 0.19 2.32
C GLN A 59 5.33 -1.17 1.69
N LYS A 60 5.96 -2.25 2.14
CA LYS A 60 5.66 -3.62 1.69
C LYS A 60 4.24 -4.04 2.07
N ALA A 61 3.83 -3.76 3.30
CA ALA A 61 2.47 -4.01 3.79
C ALA A 61 1.41 -3.24 2.98
N LEU A 62 1.66 -1.97 2.70
CA LEU A 62 0.76 -1.17 1.86
C LEU A 62 0.74 -1.68 0.42
N LYS A 63 1.87 -2.12 -0.13
CA LYS A 63 1.94 -2.68 -1.49
C LYS A 63 1.13 -3.98 -1.63
N VAL A 64 1.21 -4.90 -0.67
CA VAL A 64 0.40 -6.14 -0.69
C VAL A 64 -1.09 -5.83 -0.54
N LEU A 65 -1.44 -4.74 0.15
CA LEU A 65 -2.81 -4.23 0.28
C LEU A 65 -3.27 -3.37 -0.92
N GLY A 66 -2.52 -3.32 -2.02
CA GLY A 66 -2.91 -2.57 -3.23
C GLY A 66 -2.69 -1.05 -3.14
N CYS A 67 -1.94 -0.58 -2.14
CA CYS A 67 -1.63 0.82 -1.91
C CYS A 67 -0.15 1.10 -2.21
N PRO A 68 0.27 1.31 -3.48
CA PRO A 68 1.65 1.66 -3.78
C PRO A 68 2.01 3.03 -3.19
N THR A 69 3.16 3.11 -2.53
CA THR A 69 3.60 4.30 -1.80
C THR A 69 4.99 4.76 -2.18
N GLN A 70 5.29 6.01 -1.85
CA GLN A 70 6.63 6.57 -1.90
C GLN A 70 6.89 7.37 -0.62
N THR A 71 8.16 7.57 -0.30
CA THR A 71 8.56 8.42 0.82
C THR A 71 8.75 9.86 0.35
N ARG A 72 8.48 10.81 1.26
CA ARG A 72 8.77 12.23 1.03
C ARG A 72 9.25 12.86 2.32
N GLU A 73 10.36 13.58 2.24
CA GLU A 73 10.87 14.37 3.35
C GLU A 73 10.27 15.79 3.30
N ILE A 74 9.71 16.24 4.42
CA ILE A 74 9.13 17.58 4.60
C ILE A 74 9.62 18.08 5.95
N ASP A 75 10.36 19.19 5.97
CA ASP A 75 10.88 19.82 7.19
C ASP A 75 11.71 18.87 8.09
N GLY A 76 12.46 17.95 7.47
CA GLY A 76 13.29 16.94 8.15
C GLY A 76 12.53 15.70 8.64
N GLU A 77 11.22 15.66 8.43
CA GLU A 77 10.34 14.57 8.79
C GLU A 77 10.01 13.71 7.57
N LEU A 78 10.02 12.38 7.74
CA LEU A 78 9.79 11.42 6.67
C LEU A 78 8.33 10.97 6.66
N PHE A 79 7.65 11.19 5.54
CA PHE A 79 6.25 10.81 5.34
C PHE A 79 6.12 9.71 4.30
N VAL A 80 5.20 8.78 4.53
CA VAL A 80 4.75 7.82 3.52
C VAL A 80 3.50 8.37 2.86
N ILE A 81 3.57 8.56 1.54
CA ILE A 81 2.51 9.16 0.72
C ILE A 81 2.16 8.25 -0.47
N PRO A 82 1.01 8.43 -1.13
CA PRO A 82 0.62 7.62 -2.28
C PRO A 82 1.60 7.81 -3.43
N GLN A 83 2.01 6.71 -4.06
CA GLN A 83 2.72 6.76 -5.32
C GLN A 83 1.73 7.20 -6.39
N ARG A 84 1.90 8.42 -6.93
CA ARG A 84 1.07 8.88 -8.03
C ARG A 84 1.48 8.14 -9.30
N GLU A 85 0.76 7.07 -9.62
CA GLU A 85 0.74 6.60 -11.00
C GLU A 85 0.16 7.72 -11.84
N ARG A 86 0.90 8.21 -12.84
CA ARG A 86 0.32 9.05 -13.89
C ARG A 86 -0.91 8.29 -14.38
N GLN A 87 -2.11 8.84 -14.14
CA GLN A 87 -3.32 8.34 -14.75
C GLN A 87 -3.02 8.21 -16.24
N LYS A 88 -2.87 6.97 -16.74
CA LYS A 88 -3.04 6.73 -18.17
C LYS A 88 -4.48 7.12 -18.40
N GLN A 89 -4.68 8.28 -19.03
CA GLN A 89 -5.99 8.83 -19.33
C GLN A 89 -6.87 7.69 -19.80
N THR A 90 -7.89 7.36 -19.03
CA THR A 90 -8.90 6.43 -19.48
C THR A 90 -9.53 7.09 -20.70
N PRO A 91 -9.50 6.47 -21.90
CA PRO A 91 -10.15 7.08 -23.05
C PRO A 91 -11.64 7.29 -22.69
N PRO A 92 -12.22 8.45 -23.05
CA PRO A 92 -13.60 8.74 -22.70
C PRO A 92 -14.50 7.63 -23.25
N ARG A 93 -15.32 7.04 -22.39
CA ARG A 93 -16.40 6.13 -22.80
C ARG A 93 -17.26 6.88 -23.81
N HIS A 94 -17.25 6.44 -25.07
CA HIS A 94 -18.26 6.85 -26.04
C HIS A 94 -19.63 6.47 -25.47
N LYS A 95 -20.44 7.47 -25.10
CA LYS A 95 -21.88 7.29 -24.94
C LYS A 95 -22.42 6.91 -26.31
N GLN A 96 -22.80 5.65 -26.50
CA GLN A 96 -23.75 5.29 -27.55
C GLN A 96 -25.07 5.98 -27.20
N GLU A 97 -25.43 7.01 -27.96
CA GLU A 97 -26.81 7.48 -28.04
C GLU A 97 -27.65 6.33 -28.58
N MET A 98 -28.51 5.78 -27.72
CA MET A 98 -29.66 5.00 -28.15
C MET A 98 -30.69 6.00 -28.69
N GLU A 99 -30.71 6.21 -30.01
CA GLU A 99 -31.87 6.79 -30.67
C GLU A 99 -33.06 5.83 -30.50
N ARG A 100 -34.18 6.40 -30.05
CA ARG A 100 -35.51 5.78 -30.04
C ARG A 100 -36.29 6.22 -31.26
#